data_AF-A0AAP4FAK2-F1
#
_entry.id   AF-A0AAP4FAK2-F1
#
_cell.length_a   1.000
_cell.length_b   1.000
_cell.length_c   1.000
_cell.angle_alpha   90.00
_cell.angle_beta   90.00
_cell.angle_gamma   90.00
#
_symmetry.space_group_name_H-M   'P 1'
#
loop_
_entity.id
_entity.type
_entity.pdbx_description
1 polymer ?
#
loop_
_entity_poly.entity_id
_entity_poly.type
_entity_poly.pdbx_seq_one_letter_code
_entity_poly.pdbx_strand_id
1 'polypeptide(L)'
;MLADHGLRPANDRVTQDDVDTAVAVVRELAGWHIFPKRRETLTVDHDGGRVVFLPTMRLEQVLSVNVNGVPIEKSAYSFSASGMLTLRRAPRGFSVIQAEVVHGYDDPPVVAVVHRMAERAHAPSESYSVGGISVGAPAGLTPQSTEWRILDAYKLGPMP
;
A
#
# COMPACT_ATOMS: atom_id res chain seq x y z
N MET A 1 -11.70 18.10 -2.75
CA MET A 1 -11.43 17.37 -1.48
C MET A 1 -9.95 17.03 -1.51
N LEU A 2 -9.21 17.19 -0.42
CA LEU A 2 -7.79 16.82 -0.43
C LEU A 2 -7.67 15.29 -0.52
N ALA A 3 -6.78 14.77 -1.37
CA ALA A 3 -6.50 13.34 -1.41
C ALA A 3 -5.95 12.85 -0.06
N ASP A 4 -6.20 11.58 0.26
CA ASP A 4 -5.90 10.98 1.57
C ASP A 4 -4.40 10.92 1.90
N HIS A 5 -3.54 11.05 0.89
CA HIS A 5 -2.09 10.97 1.04
C HIS A 5 -1.41 12.28 1.46
N GLY A 6 -2.10 13.42 1.40
CA GLY A 6 -1.53 14.71 1.82
C GLY A 6 -0.40 15.28 0.95
N LEU A 7 0.18 14.48 0.04
CA LEU A 7 1.22 14.95 -0.90
C LEU A 7 0.72 16.06 -1.83
N ARG A 8 1.67 16.92 -2.22
CA ARG A 8 1.47 18.06 -3.11
C ARG A 8 2.40 17.94 -4.31
N PRO A 9 2.04 18.54 -5.46
CA PRO A 9 2.96 18.70 -6.56
C PRO A 9 4.26 19.38 -6.13
N ALA A 10 5.38 18.91 -6.66
CA ALA A 10 6.70 19.46 -6.32
C ALA A 10 6.97 20.82 -7.02
N ASN A 11 6.25 21.11 -8.10
CA ASN A 11 6.35 22.33 -8.89
C ASN A 11 5.08 22.55 -9.73
N ASP A 12 4.95 23.72 -10.35
CA ASP A 12 3.75 24.14 -11.10
C ASP A 12 3.48 23.35 -12.39
N ARG A 13 4.42 22.51 -12.85
CA ARG A 13 4.22 21.66 -14.03
C ARG A 13 3.46 20.38 -13.67
N VAL A 14 3.67 19.86 -12.47
CA VAL A 14 3.01 18.63 -12.00
C VAL A 14 1.63 18.99 -11.46
N THR A 15 0.59 18.29 -11.89
CA THR A 15 -0.77 18.50 -11.37
C THR A 15 -1.00 17.67 -10.11
N GLN A 16 -2.02 18.03 -9.33
CA GLN A 16 -2.43 17.20 -8.19
C GLN A 16 -2.88 15.81 -8.67
N ASP A 17 -3.57 15.72 -9.82
CA ASP A 17 -4.03 14.46 -10.40
C ASP A 17 -2.86 13.52 -10.77
N ASP A 18 -1.72 14.06 -11.20
CA ASP A 18 -0.51 13.27 -11.47
C ASP A 18 0.03 12.63 -10.18
N VAL A 19 0.03 13.38 -9.07
CA VAL A 19 0.45 12.88 -7.76
C VAL A 19 -0.53 11.83 -7.25
N ASP A 20 -1.82 12.12 -7.32
CA ASP A 20 -2.88 11.22 -6.86
C ASP A 20 -2.84 9.88 -7.62
N THR A 21 -2.64 9.94 -8.94
CA THR A 21 -2.48 8.77 -9.80
C THR A 21 -1.21 7.98 -9.45
N ALA A 22 -0.07 8.66 -9.26
CA ALA A 22 1.17 8.00 -8.88
C ALA A 22 1.08 7.29 -7.52
N VAL A 23 0.40 7.89 -6.54
CA VAL A 23 0.13 7.26 -5.24
C VAL A 23 -0.74 6.01 -5.41
N ALA A 24 -1.81 6.09 -6.20
CA ALA A 24 -2.70 4.97 -6.45
C ALA A 24 -1.93 3.78 -7.05
N VAL A 25 -1.11 4.03 -8.09
CA VAL A 25 -0.29 2.99 -8.73
C VAL A 25 0.72 2.38 -7.74
N VAL A 26 1.42 3.21 -6.95
CA VAL A 26 2.38 2.72 -5.96
C VAL A 26 1.70 1.81 -4.92
N ARG A 27 0.53 2.20 -4.40
CA ARG A 27 -0.22 1.39 -3.42
C ARG A 27 -0.77 0.11 -4.05
N GLU A 28 -1.24 0.16 -5.29
CA GLU A 28 -1.70 -1.02 -6.04
C GLU A 28 -0.56 -2.02 -6.23
N LEU A 29 0.60 -1.56 -6.69
CA LEU A 29 1.79 -2.39 -6.88
C LEU A 29 2.33 -2.98 -5.57
N ALA A 30 2.22 -2.23 -4.47
CA ALA A 30 2.59 -2.70 -3.15
C ALA A 30 1.58 -3.71 -2.58
N GLY A 31 0.31 -3.60 -2.97
CA GLY A 31 -0.79 -4.43 -2.47
C GLY A 31 -1.36 -3.99 -1.12
N TRP A 32 -1.01 -2.81 -0.62
CA TRP A 32 -1.52 -2.28 0.65
C TRP A 32 -1.35 -0.76 0.80
N HIS A 33 -1.96 -0.20 1.84
CA HIS A 33 -1.85 1.21 2.19
C HIS A 33 -0.52 1.53 2.89
N ILE A 34 0.45 2.04 2.13
CA ILE A 34 1.81 2.29 2.63
C ILE A 34 1.90 3.52 3.54
N PHE A 35 1.29 4.64 3.16
CA PHE A 35 1.36 5.94 3.86
C PHE A 35 0.20 6.84 3.43
N PRO A 36 -0.12 7.93 4.16
CA PRO A 36 0.31 8.21 5.53
C PRO A 36 -0.32 7.20 6.49
N LYS A 37 0.10 7.21 7.76
CA LYS A 37 -0.59 6.41 8.77
C LYS A 37 -2.07 6.72 8.79
N ARG A 38 -2.89 5.66 8.82
CA ARG A 38 -4.33 5.78 8.95
C ARG A 38 -4.92 4.77 9.91
N ARG A 39 -6.10 5.10 10.41
CA ARG A 39 -6.99 4.16 11.07
C ARG A 39 -7.85 3.49 10.00
N GLU A 40 -7.83 2.16 9.94
CA GLU A 40 -8.59 1.39 8.96
C GLU A 40 -9.06 0.06 9.57
N THR A 41 -10.21 -0.42 9.10
CA THR A 41 -10.66 -1.79 9.39
C THR A 41 -10.22 -2.72 8.26
N LEU A 42 -9.28 -3.61 8.56
CA LEU A 42 -8.83 -4.64 7.64
C LEU A 42 -9.69 -5.89 7.82
N THR A 43 -10.26 -6.39 6.72
CA THR A 43 -11.04 -7.63 6.69
C THR A 43 -10.26 -8.67 5.91
N VAL A 44 -10.05 -9.85 6.49
CA VAL A 44 -9.24 -10.91 5.89
C VAL A 44 -9.89 -12.28 6.01
N ASP A 45 -9.57 -13.12 5.05
CA ASP A 45 -9.83 -14.55 5.09
C ASP A 45 -8.93 -15.21 6.13
N HIS A 46 -9.34 -16.38 6.62
CA HIS A 46 -8.56 -17.14 7.58
C HIS A 46 -8.63 -18.63 7.32
N ASP A 47 -7.51 -19.33 7.48
CA ASP A 47 -7.37 -20.76 7.23
C ASP A 47 -7.77 -21.63 8.45
N GLY A 48 -8.14 -21.01 9.57
CA GLY A 48 -8.45 -21.69 10.83
C GLY A 48 -7.20 -21.99 11.68
N GLY A 49 -6.02 -21.54 11.26
CA GLY A 49 -4.80 -21.56 12.04
C GLY A 49 -4.83 -20.57 13.21
N ARG A 50 -3.66 -20.37 13.83
CA ARG A 50 -3.50 -19.41 14.94
C ARG A 50 -2.97 -18.05 14.51
N VAL A 51 -2.42 -17.95 13.31
CA VAL A 51 -1.80 -16.72 12.81
C VAL A 51 -2.67 -16.17 11.71
N VAL A 52 -3.08 -14.92 11.87
CA VAL A 52 -3.78 -14.13 10.85
C VAL A 52 -2.78 -13.14 10.27
N PHE A 53 -2.80 -12.99 8.94
CA PHE A 53 -1.98 -12.03 8.24
C PHE A 53 -2.84 -10.84 7.84
N LEU A 54 -2.58 -9.67 8.42
CA LEU A 54 -3.18 -8.42 8.01
C LEU A 54 -2.37 -7.85 6.82
N PRO A 55 -3.01 -7.31 5.76
CA PRO A 55 -2.33 -6.78 4.59
C PRO A 55 -1.63 -5.45 4.91
N THR A 56 -0.55 -5.50 5.68
CA THR A 56 0.27 -4.36 6.03
C THR A 56 1.67 -4.79 6.44
N MET A 57 2.68 -4.02 6.02
CA MET A 57 4.06 -4.23 6.51
C MET A 57 4.40 -3.35 7.72
N ARG A 58 3.50 -2.44 8.10
CA ARG A 58 3.72 -1.48 9.20
C ARG A 58 2.48 -1.32 10.04
N LEU A 59 2.24 -2.29 10.92
CA LEU A 59 1.21 -2.26 11.92
C LEU A 59 1.73 -1.53 13.17
N GLU A 60 1.09 -0.43 13.54
CA GLU A 60 1.44 0.34 14.75
C GLU A 60 0.58 -0.08 15.93
N GLN A 61 -0.73 -0.22 15.71
CA GLN A 61 -1.68 -0.52 16.76
C GLN A 61 -2.83 -1.37 16.24
N VAL A 62 -3.29 -2.31 17.08
CA VAL A 62 -4.58 -2.98 16.93
C VAL A 62 -5.54 -2.40 17.97
N LEU A 63 -6.63 -1.79 17.50
CA LEU A 63 -7.64 -1.14 18.33
C LEU A 63 -8.70 -2.15 18.79
N SER A 64 -9.19 -2.97 17.85
CA SER A 64 -10.16 -4.02 18.09
C SER A 64 -9.99 -5.17 17.09
N VAL A 65 -10.43 -6.36 17.48
CA VAL A 65 -10.50 -7.53 16.60
C VAL A 65 -11.87 -8.17 16.78
N ASN A 66 -12.54 -8.45 15.67
CA ASN A 66 -13.78 -9.21 15.62
C ASN A 66 -13.56 -10.50 14.82
N VAL A 67 -14.15 -11.59 15.31
CA VAL A 67 -14.17 -12.89 14.65
C VAL A 67 -15.63 -13.26 14.38
N ASN A 68 -16.03 -13.35 13.11
CA ASN A 68 -17.44 -13.50 12.70
C ASN A 68 -18.37 -12.47 13.36
N GLY A 69 -17.94 -11.22 13.42
CA GLY A 69 -18.69 -10.11 14.05
C GLY A 69 -18.70 -10.14 15.59
N VAL A 70 -18.05 -11.11 16.23
CA VAL A 70 -17.92 -11.17 17.69
C VAL A 70 -16.61 -10.53 18.12
N PRO A 71 -16.62 -9.47 18.95
CA PRO A 71 -15.39 -8.87 19.46
C PRO A 71 -14.65 -9.85 20.37
N ILE A 72 -13.33 -9.91 20.23
CA ILE A 72 -12.47 -10.70 21.11
C ILE A 72 -11.68 -9.79 22.07
N GLU A 73 -11.50 -10.28 23.29
CA GLU A 73 -10.75 -9.57 24.33
C GLU A 73 -9.31 -9.30 23.92
N LYS A 74 -8.74 -8.16 24.35
CA LYS A 74 -7.35 -7.79 24.05
C LYS A 74 -6.32 -8.82 24.54
N SER A 75 -6.64 -9.55 25.61
CA SER A 75 -5.79 -10.63 26.13
C SER A 75 -5.87 -11.92 25.31
N ALA A 76 -6.81 -12.03 24.36
CA ALA A 76 -6.99 -13.21 23.52
C ALA A 76 -6.15 -13.16 22.23
N TYR A 77 -5.43 -12.06 21.99
CA TYR A 77 -4.56 -11.89 20.84
C TYR A 77 -3.29 -11.10 21.16
N SER A 78 -2.30 -11.24 20.28
CA SER A 78 -1.12 -10.37 20.24
C SER A 78 -0.72 -10.11 18.79
N PHE A 79 -0.01 -9.03 18.52
CA PHE A 79 0.37 -8.67 17.16
C PHE A 79 1.86 -8.35 17.02
N SER A 80 2.38 -8.51 15.81
CA SER A 80 3.70 -8.01 15.40
C SER A 80 3.56 -6.72 14.60
N ALA A 81 4.63 -5.92 14.58
CA ALA A 81 4.68 -4.72 13.74
C ALA A 81 4.61 -5.02 12.22
N SER A 82 4.80 -6.28 11.82
CA SER A 82 4.78 -6.74 10.42
C SER A 82 3.41 -7.21 9.94
N GLY A 83 2.33 -6.93 10.68
CA GLY A 83 0.97 -7.30 10.29
C GLY A 83 0.52 -8.69 10.71
N MET A 84 1.28 -9.43 11.54
CA MET A 84 0.83 -10.72 12.04
C MET A 84 0.03 -10.57 13.34
N LEU A 85 -1.10 -11.26 13.43
CA LEU A 85 -1.93 -11.34 14.62
C LEU A 85 -2.03 -12.80 15.06
N THR A 86 -1.69 -13.10 16.32
CA THR A 86 -1.90 -14.43 16.89
C THR A 86 -3.22 -14.46 17.62
N LEU A 87 -4.06 -15.45 17.30
CA LEU A 87 -5.36 -15.69 17.93
C LEU A 87 -5.33 -17.04 18.64
N ARG A 88 -5.98 -17.12 19.81
CA ARG A 88 -6.10 -18.40 20.55
C ARG A 88 -6.89 -19.43 19.75
N ARG A 89 -7.99 -19.01 19.10
CA ARG A 89 -8.84 -19.79 18.19
C ARG A 89 -9.51 -18.84 17.22
N ALA A 90 -9.55 -19.21 15.94
CA ALA A 90 -10.34 -18.53 14.92
C ALA A 90 -10.87 -19.57 13.91
N PRO A 91 -12.11 -19.42 13.42
CA PRO A 91 -12.68 -20.31 12.42
C PRO A 91 -12.00 -20.11 11.07
N ARG A 92 -12.00 -21.15 10.25
CA ARG A 92 -11.70 -21.03 8.83
C ARG A 92 -12.87 -20.34 8.12
N GLY A 93 -12.58 -19.45 7.19
CA GLY A 93 -13.57 -18.90 6.28
C GLY A 93 -13.13 -17.61 5.61
N PHE A 94 -13.97 -17.13 4.69
CA PHE A 94 -13.74 -15.88 3.98
C PHE A 94 -14.23 -14.70 4.82
N SER A 95 -13.43 -13.63 4.89
CA SER A 95 -13.75 -12.37 5.56
C SER A 95 -14.19 -12.54 7.02
N VAL A 96 -13.64 -13.56 7.70
CA VAL A 96 -14.05 -13.94 9.06
C VAL A 96 -13.34 -13.13 10.14
N ILE A 97 -12.20 -12.51 9.82
CA ILE A 97 -11.46 -11.64 10.74
C ILE A 97 -11.60 -10.19 10.30
N GLN A 98 -11.99 -9.32 11.23
CA GLN A 98 -11.97 -7.89 11.05
C GLN A 98 -11.11 -7.27 12.15
N ALA A 99 -10.04 -6.58 11.78
CA ALA A 99 -9.16 -5.89 12.72
C ALA A 99 -9.20 -4.39 12.43
N GLU A 100 -9.60 -3.60 13.42
CA GLU A 100 -9.44 -2.16 13.36
C GLU A 100 -8.03 -1.80 13.82
N VAL A 101 -7.27 -1.13 12.96
CA VAL A 101 -5.85 -0.91 13.15
C VAL A 101 -5.43 0.52 12.87
N VAL A 102 -4.27 0.90 13.41
CA VAL A 102 -3.46 2.02 12.93
C VAL A 102 -2.25 1.42 12.23
N HIS A 103 -2.07 1.76 10.95
CA HIS A 103 -1.03 1.18 10.12
C HIS A 103 -0.53 2.17 9.05
N GLY A 104 0.60 1.84 8.43
CA GLY A 104 1.29 2.68 7.46
C GLY A 104 2.52 3.37 8.04
N TYR A 105 3.26 4.03 7.16
CA TYR A 105 4.41 4.85 7.48
C TYR A 105 4.01 6.34 7.49
N ASP A 106 4.71 7.13 8.28
CA ASP A 106 4.54 8.58 8.30
C ASP A 106 5.17 9.24 7.06
N ASP A 107 6.44 8.92 6.79
CA ASP A 107 7.21 9.45 5.66
C ASP A 107 8.19 8.39 5.12
N PRO A 108 7.72 7.39 4.36
CA PRO A 108 8.58 6.35 3.82
C PRO A 108 9.34 6.83 2.57
N PRO A 109 10.57 6.32 2.31
CA PRO A 109 11.32 6.56 1.08
C PRO A 109 10.57 6.39 -0.25
N VAL A 110 9.49 5.60 -0.29
CA VAL A 110 8.65 5.42 -1.49
C VAL A 110 7.91 6.70 -1.90
N VAL A 111 7.76 7.70 -1.01
CA VAL A 111 7.22 9.02 -1.36
C VAL A 111 8.05 9.69 -2.46
N ALA A 112 9.38 9.53 -2.43
CA ALA A 112 10.25 10.05 -3.49
C ALA A 112 10.02 9.36 -4.84
N VAL A 113 9.58 8.09 -4.84
CA VAL A 113 9.20 7.37 -6.06
C VAL A 113 7.91 7.95 -6.64
N VAL A 114 6.92 8.25 -5.79
CA VAL A 114 5.67 8.90 -6.20
C VAL A 114 5.94 10.23 -6.91
N HIS A 115 6.78 11.09 -6.33
CA HIS A 115 7.10 12.38 -6.95
C HIS A 115 7.75 12.23 -8.32
N ARG A 116 8.73 11.31 -8.47
CA ARG A 116 9.38 11.06 -9.77
C ARG A 116 8.42 10.49 -10.81
N MET A 117 7.49 9.62 -10.39
CA MET A 117 6.44 9.10 -11.26
C MET A 117 5.50 10.22 -11.73
N ALA A 118 5.07 11.09 -10.82
CA ALA A 118 4.22 12.23 -11.13
C ALA A 118 4.90 13.23 -12.09
N GLU A 119 6.19 13.52 -11.87
CA GLU A 119 6.99 14.36 -12.77
C GLU A 119 7.07 13.79 -14.20
N ARG A 120 7.14 12.46 -14.34
CA ARG A 120 7.17 11.80 -15.64
C ARG A 120 5.80 11.68 -16.31
N ALA A 121 4.73 11.57 -15.55
CA ALA A 121 3.37 11.52 -16.11
C ALA A 121 3.04 12.79 -16.92
N HIS A 122 3.61 13.92 -16.49
CA HIS A 122 3.47 15.21 -17.16
C HIS A 122 4.47 15.44 -18.32
N ALA A 123 5.60 14.73 -18.35
CA ALA A 123 6.59 14.92 -19.41
C ALA A 123 5.99 14.56 -20.79
N PRO A 124 6.23 15.37 -21.84
CA PRO A 124 5.76 15.01 -23.18
C PRO A 124 6.31 13.63 -23.53
N SER A 125 5.46 12.75 -24.04
CA SER A 125 5.86 11.44 -24.52
C SER A 125 6.84 11.61 -25.68
N GLU A 126 8.13 11.67 -25.37
CA GLU A 126 9.17 11.74 -26.39
C GLU A 126 9.23 10.38 -27.09
N SER A 127 8.86 10.39 -28.38
CA SER A 127 9.13 9.28 -29.27
C SER A 127 10.55 9.40 -29.79
N TYR A 128 11.37 8.39 -29.54
CA TYR A 128 12.68 8.29 -30.16
C TYR A 128 12.54 7.39 -31.40
N SER A 129 12.89 7.92 -32.57
CA SER A 129 12.97 7.14 -33.81
C SER A 129 14.41 6.75 -34.06
N VAL A 130 14.71 5.45 -34.01
CA VAL A 130 16.01 4.90 -34.40
C VAL A 130 15.79 3.90 -35.53
N GLY A 131 16.38 4.14 -36.69
CA GLY A 131 16.36 3.21 -37.82
C GLY A 131 14.98 2.88 -38.39
N GLY A 132 13.97 3.73 -38.20
CA GLY A 132 12.59 3.52 -38.66
C GLY A 132 11.66 2.86 -37.64
N ILE A 133 12.15 2.53 -36.45
CA ILE A 133 11.32 2.07 -35.33
C ILE A 133 11.07 3.27 -34.41
N SER A 134 9.81 3.67 -34.29
CA SER A 134 9.35 4.65 -33.32
C SER A 134 9.10 3.93 -31.99
N VAL A 135 9.89 4.25 -30.97
CA VAL A 135 9.61 3.83 -29.59
C VAL A 135 9.04 5.03 -28.83
N GLY A 136 7.76 4.97 -28.49
CA GLY A 136 7.15 5.91 -27.55
C GLY A 136 7.46 5.45 -26.13
N ALA A 137 8.07 6.31 -25.31
CA ALA A 137 8.08 6.06 -23.88
C ALA A 137 6.63 6.14 -23.39
N PRO A 138 6.07 5.11 -22.72
CA PRO A 138 4.78 5.25 -22.07
C PRO A 138 4.88 6.43 -21.09
N ALA A 139 3.93 7.36 -21.14
CA ALA A 139 3.79 8.44 -20.16
C ALA A 139 3.83 7.78 -18.77
N GLY A 140 4.92 8.02 -18.04
CA GLY A 140 5.55 7.00 -17.21
C GLY A 140 4.91 6.79 -15.84
N LEU A 141 3.67 6.28 -15.81
CA LEU A 141 2.99 5.82 -14.60
C LEU A 141 3.56 4.51 -14.04
N THR A 142 4.49 3.86 -14.74
CA THR A 142 5.21 2.69 -14.22
C THR A 142 6.51 3.12 -13.56
N PRO A 143 6.89 2.54 -12.40
CA PRO A 143 8.20 2.77 -11.81
C PRO A 143 9.34 2.37 -12.76
N GLN A 144 10.44 3.12 -12.72
CA GLN A 144 11.68 2.81 -13.45
C GLN A 144 12.59 1.87 -12.63
N SER A 145 13.65 1.32 -13.25
CA SER A 145 14.48 0.25 -12.66
C SER A 145 15.06 0.56 -11.27
N THR A 146 15.44 1.81 -10.99
CA THR A 146 15.94 2.22 -9.66
C THR A 146 14.81 2.42 -8.65
N GLU A 147 13.63 2.81 -9.11
CA GLU A 147 12.45 3.01 -8.28
C GLU A 147 11.83 1.69 -7.85
N TRP A 148 11.87 0.67 -8.72
CA TRP A 148 11.50 -0.70 -8.36
C TRP A 148 12.29 -1.21 -7.16
N ARG A 149 13.58 -0.90 -7.04
CA ARG A 149 14.37 -1.29 -5.86
C ARG A 149 13.84 -0.72 -4.56
N ILE A 150 13.27 0.49 -4.60
CA ILE A 150 12.65 1.11 -3.44
C ILE A 150 11.27 0.50 -3.22
N LEU A 151 10.43 0.43 -4.26
CA LEU A 151 9.06 -0.07 -4.17
C LEU A 151 8.98 -1.53 -3.76
N ASP A 152 9.89 -2.39 -4.24
CA ASP A 152 9.92 -3.82 -3.91
C ASP A 152 10.08 -4.06 -2.40
N ALA A 153 10.75 -3.15 -1.68
CA ALA A 153 10.86 -3.22 -0.22
C ALA A 153 9.52 -2.98 0.51
N TYR A 154 8.50 -2.48 -0.19
CA TYR A 154 7.16 -2.22 0.32
C TYR A 154 6.10 -3.16 -0.26
N LYS A 155 6.46 -4.14 -1.11
CA LYS A 155 5.48 -5.07 -1.66
C LYS A 155 5.12 -6.13 -0.63
N LEU A 156 3.82 -6.36 -0.43
CA LEU A 156 3.37 -7.57 0.26
C LEU A 156 3.82 -8.80 -0.53
N GLY A 157 4.35 -9.78 0.20
CA GLY A 157 4.53 -11.12 -0.36
C GLY A 157 3.18 -11.81 -0.59
N PRO A 158 3.21 -13.04 -1.13
CA PRO A 158 2.01 -13.87 -1.21
C PRO A 158 1.39 -14.02 0.18
N MET A 159 0.13 -13.64 0.31
CA MET A 159 -0.65 -13.86 1.53
C MET A 159 -1.20 -15.30 1.50
N PRO A 160 -1.18 -16.02 2.64
CA PRO A 160 -1.60 -17.42 2.71
C PRO A 160 -3.13 -17.62 2.66
#